data_AF-A0A968UCS6-F1
#
_entry.id   AF-A0A968UCS6-F1
#
_cell.length_a   1.000
_cell.length_b   1.000
_cell.length_c   1.000
_cell.angle_alpha   90.00
_cell.angle_beta   90.00
_cell.angle_gamma   90.00
#
_symmetry.space_group_name_H-M   'P 1'
#
loop_
_entity.id
_entity.type
_entity.pdbx_description
1 polymer ?
#
loop_
_entity_poly.entity_id
_entity_poly.type
_entity_poly.pdbx_seq_one_letter_code
_entity_poly.pdbx_strand_id
1 'polypeptide(L)'
;MNWWQKLKRNTLARIGAAILITFYLAVIFADFLAPYSPYGSQDDGSLLPPTAIHWRDATGKLTPPYVYGTTQGVTNLDTGDR
;
A
#
# COMPACT_ATOMS: atom_id res chain seq x y z
N MET A 1 -33.17 -25.86 2.52
CA MET A 1 -32.32 -24.71 2.13
C MET A 1 -30.86 -25.14 2.25
N ASN A 2 -30.27 -25.70 1.19
CA ASN A 2 -29.03 -26.51 1.30
C ASN A 2 -27.78 -25.73 0.84
N TRP A 3 -27.84 -24.39 0.88
CA TRP A 3 -26.78 -23.52 0.37
C TRP A 3 -25.46 -23.69 1.13
N TRP A 4 -25.54 -23.85 2.46
CA TRP A 4 -24.40 -24.09 3.35
C TRP A 4 -23.67 -25.40 3.01
N GLN A 5 -24.41 -26.45 2.62
CA GLN A 5 -23.83 -27.72 2.18
C GLN A 5 -23.14 -27.58 0.82
N LYS A 6 -23.70 -26.79 -0.11
CA LYS A 6 -23.09 -26.52 -1.42
C LYS A 6 -21.80 -25.70 -1.28
N LEU A 7 -21.79 -24.69 -0.41
CA LEU A 7 -20.60 -23.89 -0.10
C LEU A 7 -19.49 -24.75 0.51
N LYS A 8 -19.79 -25.59 1.51
CA LYS A 8 -18.80 -26.49 2.14
C LYS A 8 -18.21 -27.52 1.18
N ARG A 9 -19.01 -28.04 0.23
CA ARG A 9 -18.60 -29.13 -0.67
C ARG A 9 -17.79 -28.64 -1.87
N ASN A 10 -18.02 -27.42 -2.36
CA ASN A 10 -17.34 -26.89 -3.53
C ASN A 10 -16.05 -26.14 -3.13
N THR A 11 -14.89 -26.66 -3.54
CA THR A 11 -13.59 -26.02 -3.29
C THR A 11 -13.50 -24.61 -3.86
N LEU A 12 -14.06 -24.37 -5.05
CA LEU A 12 -14.05 -23.05 -5.68
C LEU A 12 -14.88 -22.03 -4.88
N ALA A 13 -16.03 -22.47 -4.37
CA ALA A 13 -16.90 -21.63 -3.55
C ALA A 13 -16.26 -21.28 -2.19
N ARG A 14 -15.49 -22.21 -1.59
CA ARG A 14 -14.72 -21.95 -0.37
C ARG A 14 -13.59 -20.95 -0.59
N ILE A 15 -12.89 -21.04 -1.71
CA ILE A 15 -11.83 -20.07 -2.05
C ILE A 15 -12.43 -18.68 -2.23
N GLY A 16 -13.55 -18.56 -2.97
CA GLY A 16 -14.25 -17.27 -3.12
C GLY A 16 -14.71 -16.69 -1.78
N ALA A 17 -15.28 -17.53 -0.90
CA ALA A 17 -15.65 -17.10 0.45
C ALA A 17 -14.44 -16.65 1.28
N ALA A 18 -13.31 -17.36 1.20
CA ALA A 18 -12.08 -16.99 1.89
C ALA A 18 -11.54 -15.64 1.41
N ILE A 19 -11.51 -15.39 0.10
CA ILE A 19 -11.10 -14.09 -0.47
C ILE A 19 -11.99 -12.96 0.04
N LEU A 20 -13.31 -13.15 0.02
CA LEU A 20 -14.25 -12.16 0.52
C LEU A 20 -14.05 -11.88 2.02
N ILE A 21 -13.90 -12.92 2.83
CA ILE A 21 -13.62 -12.77 4.27
C ILE A 21 -12.34 -11.95 4.47
N THR A 22 -11.28 -12.26 3.73
CA THR A 22 -10.00 -11.50 3.80
C THR A 22 -10.20 -10.02 3.48
N PHE A 23 -10.97 -9.67 2.44
CA PHE A 23 -11.26 -8.28 2.12
C PHE A 23 -12.09 -7.57 3.19
N TYR A 24 -13.10 -8.23 3.75
CA TYR A 24 -13.87 -7.64 4.85
C TYR A 24 -13.02 -7.44 6.11
N LEU A 25 -12.11 -8.37 6.42
CA LEU A 25 -11.15 -8.19 7.50
C LEU A 25 -10.23 -7.00 7.22
N ALA A 26 -9.72 -6.86 5.99
CA ALA A 26 -8.88 -5.72 5.62
C ALA A 26 -9.61 -4.38 5.80
N VAL A 27 -10.92 -4.32 5.50
CA VAL A 27 -11.75 -3.13 5.72
C VAL A 27 -11.93 -2.84 7.21
N ILE A 28 -12.20 -3.86 8.04
CA ILE A 28 -12.34 -3.69 9.50
C ILE A 28 -11.05 -3.17 10.13
N PHE A 29 -9.89 -3.60 9.59
CA PHE A 29 -8.56 -3.17 10.05
C PHE A 29 -7.94 -2.10 9.14
N ALA A 30 -8.75 -1.31 8.43
CA ALA A 30 -8.26 -0.34 7.43
C ALA A 30 -7.30 0.69 8.04
N ASP A 31 -7.64 1.27 9.20
CA ASP A 31 -6.80 2.30 9.85
C ASP A 31 -5.43 1.78 10.28
N PHE A 32 -5.32 0.46 10.54
CA PHE A 32 -4.06 -0.18 10.88
C PHE A 32 -3.26 -0.57 9.63
N LEU A 33 -3.93 -1.10 8.61
CA LEU A 33 -3.28 -1.56 7.37
C LEU A 33 -2.87 -0.42 6.43
N ALA A 34 -3.64 0.67 6.42
CA ALA A 34 -3.41 1.84 5.56
C ALA A 34 -3.56 3.11 6.42
N PRO A 35 -2.53 3.48 7.20
CA PRO A 35 -2.57 4.64 8.10
C PRO A 35 -2.46 5.99 7.36
N TYR A 36 -2.88 6.03 6.10
CA TYR A 36 -2.85 7.21 5.22
C TYR A 36 -4.24 7.41 4.62
N SER A 37 -4.61 8.67 4.42
CA SER A 37 -5.92 9.01 3.84
C SER A 37 -6.05 8.48 2.42
N PRO A 38 -7.12 7.73 2.08
CA PRO A 38 -7.35 7.28 0.71
C PRO A 38 -7.72 8.44 -0.24
N TYR A 39 -8.07 9.60 0.32
CA TYR A 39 -8.35 10.84 -0.41
C TYR A 39 -7.16 11.82 -0.36
N GLY A 40 -6.05 11.44 0.27
CA GLY A 40 -4.84 12.24 0.32
C GLY A 40 -4.01 12.04 -0.94
N SER A 41 -3.86 13.09 -1.74
CA SER A 41 -2.86 13.13 -2.81
C SER A 41 -1.49 13.50 -2.24
N GLN A 42 -0.42 12.96 -2.83
CA GLN A 42 0.96 13.28 -2.47
C GLN A 42 1.54 14.25 -3.52
N ASP A 43 1.10 15.49 -3.49
CA ASP A 43 1.39 16.49 -4.53
C ASP A 43 2.88 16.83 -4.61
N ASP A 44 3.53 16.97 -3.45
CA ASP A 44 4.96 17.20 -3.34
C ASP A 44 5.81 15.96 -3.70
N GLY A 45 5.18 14.81 -3.93
CA GLY A 45 5.84 13.61 -4.46
C GLY A 45 5.79 13.51 -5.99
N SER A 46 5.10 14.43 -6.66
CA SER A 46 4.91 14.38 -8.11
C SER A 46 6.22 14.63 -8.85
N LEU A 47 6.63 13.67 -9.69
CA LEU A 47 7.87 13.69 -10.49
C LEU A 47 9.17 13.42 -9.70
N LEU A 48 9.08 12.79 -8.54
CA LEU A 48 10.27 12.27 -7.88
C LEU A 48 11.01 11.29 -8.83
N PRO A 49 12.34 11.40 -8.95
CA PRO A 49 13.10 10.38 -9.65
C PRO A 49 12.94 9.02 -8.94
N PRO A 50 13.18 7.89 -9.61
CA PRO A 50 13.12 6.58 -8.97
C PRO A 50 13.91 6.56 -7.65
N THR A 51 13.23 6.20 -6.56
CA THR A 51 13.83 6.20 -5.21
C THR A 51 15.00 5.21 -5.15
N ALA A 52 16.21 5.70 -4.89
CA ALA A 52 17.39 4.87 -4.79
C ALA A 52 17.35 4.00 -3.52
N ILE A 53 17.63 2.71 -3.68
CA ILE A 53 17.74 1.76 -2.56
C ILE A 53 19.20 1.71 -2.10
N HIS A 54 19.43 1.99 -0.83
CA HIS A 54 20.73 1.96 -0.19
C HIS A 54 20.89 0.67 0.62
N TRP A 55 22.07 0.06 0.50
CA TRP A 55 22.47 -1.16 1.22
C TRP A 55 23.64 -0.92 2.18
N ARG A 56 24.17 0.30 2.18
CA ARG A 56 25.29 0.72 3.00
C ARG A 56 25.01 2.10 3.58
N ASP A 57 25.38 2.26 4.84
CA ASP A 57 25.26 3.55 5.53
C ASP A 57 26.40 4.51 5.13
N ALA A 58 26.35 5.74 5.66
CA ALA A 58 27.36 6.78 5.41
C ALA A 58 28.78 6.40 5.89
N THR A 59 28.91 5.41 6.77
CA THR A 59 30.20 4.89 7.26
C THR A 59 30.69 3.69 6.44
N GLY A 60 29.90 3.21 5.47
CA GLY A 60 30.19 2.07 4.61
C GLY A 60 29.77 0.72 5.18
N LYS A 61 29.08 0.68 6.33
CA LYS A 61 28.61 -0.57 6.94
C LYS A 61 27.41 -1.12 6.18
N LEU A 62 27.36 -2.44 6.00
CA LEU A 62 26.26 -3.12 5.34
C LEU A 62 24.98 -3.05 6.19
N THR A 63 23.85 -2.72 5.57
CA THR A 63 22.52 -2.56 6.19
C THR A 63 21.44 -3.24 5.35
N PRO A 64 20.27 -3.59 5.94
CA PRO A 64 19.08 -3.94 5.17
C PRO A 64 18.71 -2.80 4.19
N PRO A 65 18.05 -3.11 3.07
CA PRO A 65 17.68 -2.11 2.08
C PRO A 65 16.85 -0.99 2.72
N TYR A 66 17.27 0.25 2.53
CA TYR A 66 16.57 1.44 3.01
C TYR A 66 16.58 2.56 1.96
N VAL A 67 15.69 3.52 2.12
CA VAL A 67 15.58 4.71 1.26
C VAL A 67 15.71 5.97 2.11
N TYR A 68 16.28 7.04 1.55
CA TYR A 68 16.28 8.34 2.21
C TYR A 68 14.94 9.05 2.01
N GLY A 69 14.52 9.83 3.00
CA GLY A 69 13.37 10.72 2.85
C GLY A 69 13.66 11.77 1.78
N THR A 70 12.85 11.80 0.72
CA THR A 70 12.90 12.84 -0.30
C THR A 70 11.84 13.88 0.01
N THR A 71 12.25 15.15 0.09
CA THR A 71 11.32 16.29 0.12
C THR A 71 11.47 17.01 -1.21
N GLN A 72 10.36 17.25 -1.90
CA GLN A 72 10.34 18.09 -3.10
C GLN A 72 9.67 19.42 -2.73
N GLY A 73 10.06 20.50 -3.42
CA GLY A 73 9.45 21.81 -3.21
C GLY A 73 7.94 21.81 -3.51
N VAL A 74 7.24 22.77 -2.91
CA VAL A 74 5.78 22.96 -3.05
C VAL A 74 5.45 23.05 -4.54
N THR A 75 4.62 22.12 -5.04
CA THR A 75 4.19 22.14 -6.44
C THR A 75 2.83 22.81 -6.55
N ASN A 76 2.70 23.85 -7.39
CA ASN A 76 1.40 24.46 -7.67
C ASN A 76 0.60 23.56 -8.61
N LEU A 77 -0.53 23.03 -8.14
CA LEU A 77 -1.38 22.10 -8.90
C LEU A 77 -2.07 22.75 -10.10
N ASP A 78 -2.33 24.05 -10.05
CA ASP A 78 -3.06 24.77 -11.10
C ASP A 78 -2.14 25.17 -12.26
N THR A 79 -0.89 25.52 -11.97
CA THR A 79 0.07 26.00 -12.97
C THR A 79 1.19 25.01 -13.31
N GLY A 80 1.42 24.00 -12.46
CA GLY A 80 2.53 23.06 -12.59
C GLY A 80 3.90 23.65 -12.22
N ASP A 81 3.93 24.89 -11.74
CA ASP A 81 5.15 25.59 -11.34
C ASP A 81 5.64 25.13 -9.96
N ARG A 82 6.94 25.35 -9.71
CA ARG A 82 7.64 24.98 -8.47
C ARG A 82 8.43 26.17 -7.93
#